data_AF-A0A8K0D5P5-F1
#
_entry.id   AF-A0A8K0D5P5-F1
#
_cell.length_a   1.000
_cell.length_b   1.000
_cell.length_c   1.000
_cell.angle_alpha   90.00
_cell.angle_beta   90.00
_cell.angle_gamma   90.00
#
_symmetry.space_group_name_H-M   'P 1'
#
loop_
_entity.id
_entity.type
_entity.pdbx_description
1 polymer ?
#
loop_
_entity_poly.entity_id
_entity_poly.type
_entity_poly.pdbx_seq_one_letter_code
_entity_poly.pdbx_strand_id
1 'polypeptide(L)'
;MQCFWKSNASSTPSTVLEIPVWPNHSPVWSNEAFHLLLEAAGKQQQDVSLHDILEKSKSFPIAFPIDTVRCKILSQRLPQEILERNINSTYPVLHENALALYVNFLMHKRTFGSNKEKALYANMSLLELIQRFLLKRAVIFVTSEDRYRLLDGTEGFEQWEKIGTDCECETSELSLDNCLSYDEIKLSALLSVSSYSQFINDGSRHNKGIAKREQTEPEGIIIGLIGTRLRKRNVMEFQEIIITKDQNTKLNGYGSQSAPTVHSLFADFYETACFTYKQALKYKKKEPSRFNEIYKGTFFDNHVYCKRINLSVDAFLLEANQRAKERNATAVVHVVGIGLGVWKLSTHQDSLFLDACAKRIQTLGSNRSLNNVSDVIFAYFAADATCGGFKDGDVMPIAEHPNSGIKVHICKREPHTKLTGEFEGKLLVVSYAWDGNALPGNEFWVGNLNTSGDPAAASSTQISELHNPHINPKVCAENLRIATPNGVLSIEEYCEIAKRG
;
A
#
# COMPACT_ATOMS: atom_id res chain seq x y z
N MET A 1 -2.30 21.56 63.72
CA MET A 1 -1.19 21.37 62.76
C MET A 1 -1.71 20.55 61.58
N GLN A 2 -2.22 21.21 60.54
CA GLN A 2 -2.55 20.62 59.25
C GLN A 2 -1.37 20.90 58.31
N CYS A 3 -0.69 19.86 57.84
CA CYS A 3 0.36 20.00 56.83
C CYS A 3 -0.20 19.64 55.45
N PHE A 4 -0.29 20.68 54.61
CA PHE A 4 -0.55 20.63 53.19
C PHE A 4 0.51 19.81 52.45
N TRP A 5 0.09 18.83 51.66
CA TRP A 5 0.82 18.40 50.46
C TRP A 5 -0.01 18.80 49.25
N LYS A 6 0.30 19.98 48.70
CA LYS A 6 -0.13 20.38 47.36
C LYS A 6 0.73 19.61 46.36
N SER A 7 0.18 18.60 45.71
CA SER A 7 0.74 18.11 44.46
C SER A 7 0.51 19.17 43.39
N ASN A 8 1.56 19.88 42.99
CA ASN A 8 1.54 20.69 41.78
C ASN A 8 1.42 19.76 40.57
N ALA A 9 0.19 19.43 40.20
CA ALA A 9 -0.12 18.98 38.85
C ALA A 9 0.07 20.19 37.93
N SER A 10 1.28 20.35 37.39
CA SER A 10 1.50 21.22 36.24
C SER A 10 0.73 20.58 35.08
N SER A 11 -0.44 21.14 34.78
CA SER A 11 -1.16 20.88 33.54
C SER A 11 -0.32 21.40 32.37
N THR A 12 0.61 20.59 31.90
CA THR A 12 1.12 20.73 30.54
C THR A 12 -0.08 20.56 29.60
N PRO A 13 -0.35 21.49 28.68
CA PRO A 13 -1.41 21.30 27.71
C PRO A 13 -1.12 19.98 27.00
N SER A 14 -2.10 19.06 27.02
CA SER A 14 -2.06 17.90 26.15
C SER A 14 -2.03 18.43 24.73
N THR A 15 -0.85 18.47 24.14
CA THR A 15 -0.67 18.86 22.75
C THR A 15 -1.28 17.73 21.93
N VAL A 16 -2.54 17.91 21.54
CA VAL A 16 -3.24 16.99 20.65
C VAL A 16 -2.37 16.83 19.40
N LEU A 17 -2.14 15.59 18.97
CA LEU A 17 -1.40 15.33 17.75
C LEU A 17 -2.18 15.92 16.56
N GLU A 18 -1.53 16.78 15.79
CA GLU A 18 -2.08 17.28 14.53
C GLU A 18 -1.68 16.32 13.41
N ILE A 19 -2.67 15.65 12.82
CA ILE A 19 -2.44 14.75 11.68
C ILE A 19 -2.05 15.60 10.45
N PRO A 20 -0.90 15.30 9.80
CA PRO A 20 -0.44 16.09 8.67
C PRO A 20 -1.41 16.02 7.50
N VAL A 21 -1.72 17.19 6.93
CA VAL A 21 -2.45 17.30 5.65
C VAL A 21 -1.45 17.09 4.51
N TRP A 22 -1.14 15.83 4.22
CA TRP A 22 -0.16 15.48 3.18
C TRP A 22 -0.55 14.17 2.47
N PRO A 23 -0.40 14.06 1.15
CA PRO A 23 -0.08 15.16 0.24
C PRO A 23 -1.24 16.16 0.16
N ASN A 24 -0.93 17.42 -0.05
CA ASN A 24 -1.91 18.51 -0.25
C ASN A 24 -1.75 19.21 -1.62
N HIS A 25 -0.82 18.73 -2.45
CA HIS A 25 -0.58 19.20 -3.81
C HIS A 25 -0.08 18.04 -4.68
N SER A 26 -0.25 18.19 -6.00
CA SER A 26 0.40 17.33 -6.99
C SER A 26 1.91 17.62 -7.03
N PRO A 27 2.76 16.63 -7.38
CA PRO A 27 4.20 16.79 -7.34
C PRO A 27 4.70 17.86 -8.32
N VAL A 28 5.76 18.58 -7.91
CA VAL A 28 6.48 19.52 -8.77
C VAL A 28 7.67 18.79 -9.40
N TRP A 29 7.78 18.86 -10.72
CA TRP A 29 8.82 18.15 -11.47
C TRP A 29 10.01 19.06 -11.78
N SER A 30 11.23 18.59 -11.52
CA SER A 30 12.43 19.20 -12.12
C SER A 30 12.48 18.88 -13.61
N ASN A 31 13.27 19.61 -14.40
CA ASN A 31 13.40 19.35 -15.84
C ASN A 31 13.82 17.90 -16.11
N GLU A 32 14.82 17.40 -15.38
CA GLU A 32 15.34 16.04 -15.54
C GLU A 32 14.30 14.99 -15.13
N ALA A 33 13.60 15.22 -14.02
CA ALA A 33 12.54 14.32 -13.55
C ALA A 33 11.36 14.30 -14.52
N PHE A 34 11.00 15.46 -15.07
CA PHE A 34 9.94 15.60 -16.04
C PHE A 34 10.27 14.87 -17.34
N HIS A 35 11.52 14.93 -17.81
CA HIS A 35 11.96 14.16 -18.98
C HIS A 35 11.78 12.66 -18.78
N LEU A 36 12.17 12.09 -17.63
CA LEU A 36 11.96 10.68 -17.31
C LEU A 36 10.48 10.29 -17.22
N LEU A 37 9.62 11.21 -16.73
CA LEU A 37 8.18 11.00 -16.73
C LEU A 37 7.64 10.92 -18.17
N LEU A 38 8.06 11.82 -19.06
CA LEU A 38 7.55 11.86 -20.43
C LEU A 38 7.97 10.65 -21.28
N GLU A 39 9.07 9.98 -20.92
CA GLU A 39 9.46 8.69 -21.51
C GLU A 39 8.52 7.54 -21.12
N ALA A 40 7.69 7.71 -20.08
CA ALA A 40 6.76 6.69 -19.60
C ALA A 40 5.42 6.64 -20.37
N ALA A 41 5.28 7.39 -21.47
CA ALA A 41 4.11 7.31 -22.33
C ALA A 41 4.03 5.91 -22.98
N GLY A 42 3.13 5.07 -22.46
CA GLY A 42 2.97 3.67 -22.86
C GLY A 42 2.13 3.48 -24.13
N LYS A 43 2.14 2.25 -24.64
CA LYS A 43 1.23 1.80 -25.71
C LYS A 43 -0.05 1.26 -25.09
N GLN A 44 -1.18 1.46 -25.79
CA GLN A 44 -2.47 0.88 -25.42
C GLN A 44 -2.35 -0.64 -25.27
N GLN A 45 -2.74 -1.15 -24.11
CA GLN A 45 -2.71 -2.58 -23.81
C GLN A 45 -3.88 -3.29 -24.49
N GLN A 46 -3.57 -4.40 -25.18
CA GLN A 46 -4.58 -5.27 -25.76
C GLN A 46 -5.36 -5.99 -24.66
N ASP A 47 -6.58 -6.40 -25.00
CA ASP A 47 -7.36 -7.25 -24.11
C ASP A 47 -6.81 -8.67 -24.09
N VAL A 48 -6.83 -9.25 -22.90
CA VAL A 48 -6.34 -10.58 -22.58
C VAL A 48 -7.54 -11.51 -22.55
N SER A 49 -7.45 -12.62 -23.27
CA SER A 49 -8.52 -13.61 -23.31
C SER A 49 -8.50 -14.50 -22.07
N LEU A 50 -9.64 -15.14 -21.76
CA LEU A 50 -9.69 -16.16 -20.72
C LEU A 50 -8.71 -17.30 -21.03
N HIS A 51 -8.57 -17.69 -22.30
CA HIS A 51 -7.66 -18.75 -22.73
C HIS A 51 -6.21 -18.47 -22.34
N ASP A 52 -5.73 -17.24 -22.57
CA ASP A 52 -4.35 -16.84 -22.22
C ASP A 52 -4.08 -16.97 -20.72
N ILE A 53 -5.05 -16.57 -19.89
CA ILE A 53 -4.95 -16.71 -18.43
C ILE A 53 -4.90 -18.17 -18.02
N LEU A 54 -5.73 -19.03 -18.62
CA LEU A 54 -5.75 -20.46 -18.31
C LEU A 54 -4.42 -21.14 -18.66
N GLU A 55 -3.83 -20.82 -19.82
CA GLU A 55 -2.54 -21.37 -20.22
C GLU A 55 -1.41 -20.86 -19.32
N LYS A 56 -1.35 -19.55 -19.05
CA LYS A 56 -0.32 -18.98 -18.15
C LYS A 56 -0.44 -19.49 -16.72
N SER A 57 -1.66 -19.60 -16.19
CA SER A 57 -1.94 -20.16 -14.87
C SER A 57 -1.55 -21.64 -14.78
N LYS A 58 -1.72 -22.40 -15.87
CA LYS A 58 -1.29 -23.80 -15.95
C LYS A 58 0.24 -23.93 -16.04
N SER A 59 0.92 -23.01 -16.71
CA SER A 59 2.38 -23.00 -16.83
C SER A 59 3.11 -22.33 -15.66
N PHE A 60 2.38 -21.74 -14.71
CA PHE A 60 2.97 -21.05 -13.57
C PHE A 60 3.76 -22.07 -12.71
N PRO A 61 5.04 -21.78 -12.35
CA PRO A 61 5.92 -22.77 -11.76
C PRO A 61 5.57 -23.15 -10.31
N ILE A 62 4.79 -22.32 -9.61
CA ILE A 62 4.38 -22.58 -8.24
C ILE A 62 2.98 -23.20 -8.22
N ALA A 63 2.85 -24.32 -7.52
CA ALA A 63 1.57 -25.01 -7.38
C ALA A 63 0.52 -24.15 -6.65
N PHE A 64 -0.68 -24.09 -7.21
CA PHE A 64 -1.85 -23.54 -6.52
C PHE A 64 -2.31 -24.55 -5.46
N PRO A 65 -2.43 -24.17 -4.17
CA PRO A 65 -2.91 -25.07 -3.13
C PRO A 65 -4.39 -25.41 -3.26
N ILE A 66 -5.18 -24.52 -3.89
CA ILE A 66 -6.61 -24.72 -4.14
C ILE A 66 -6.98 -24.19 -5.53
N ASP A 67 -8.00 -24.81 -6.13
CA ASP A 67 -8.51 -24.43 -7.45
C ASP A 67 -9.83 -23.64 -7.39
N THR A 68 -10.50 -23.56 -6.23
CA THR A 68 -11.89 -23.08 -6.12
C THR A 68 -12.09 -21.62 -6.58
N VAL A 69 -11.04 -20.81 -6.50
CA VAL A 69 -11.02 -19.41 -6.95
C VAL A 69 -10.50 -19.22 -8.37
N ARG A 70 -9.91 -20.26 -8.98
CA ARG A 70 -9.22 -20.13 -10.26
C ARG A 70 -10.22 -19.98 -11.40
N CYS A 71 -9.86 -19.18 -12.40
CA CYS A 71 -10.62 -18.97 -13.63
C CYS A 71 -11.03 -20.29 -14.30
N LYS A 72 -10.19 -21.33 -14.22
CA LYS A 72 -10.48 -22.68 -14.74
C LYS A 72 -11.73 -23.32 -14.11
N ILE A 73 -11.93 -23.13 -12.80
CA ILE A 73 -13.08 -23.68 -12.08
C ILE A 73 -14.26 -22.72 -12.20
N LEU A 74 -14.01 -21.42 -12.14
CA LEU A 74 -15.05 -20.40 -12.26
C LEU A 74 -15.73 -20.40 -13.63
N SER A 75 -15.01 -20.69 -14.71
CA SER A 75 -15.55 -20.75 -16.08
C SER A 75 -16.58 -21.85 -16.29
N GLN A 76 -16.64 -22.84 -15.40
CA GLN A 76 -17.67 -23.89 -15.43
C GLN A 76 -19.05 -23.37 -14.96
N ARG A 77 -19.08 -22.19 -14.33
CA ARG A 77 -20.27 -21.65 -13.66
C ARG A 77 -20.57 -20.20 -14.03
N LEU A 78 -19.61 -19.50 -14.61
CA LEU A 78 -19.72 -18.11 -15.00
C LEU A 78 -19.49 -17.97 -16.51
N PRO A 79 -20.23 -17.06 -17.16
CA PRO A 79 -19.96 -16.66 -18.54
C PRO A 79 -18.51 -16.22 -18.72
N GLN A 80 -17.94 -16.54 -19.89
CA GLN A 80 -16.57 -16.17 -20.25
C GLN A 80 -16.37 -14.65 -20.20
N GLU A 81 -17.37 -13.89 -20.64
CA GLU A 81 -17.35 -12.42 -20.73
C GLU A 81 -17.16 -11.78 -19.35
N ILE A 82 -17.72 -12.37 -18.29
CA ILE A 82 -17.53 -11.89 -16.91
C ILE A 82 -16.09 -12.10 -16.46
N LEU A 83 -15.49 -13.24 -16.79
CA LEU A 83 -14.10 -13.54 -16.44
C LEU A 83 -13.14 -12.65 -17.23
N GLU A 84 -13.37 -12.47 -18.52
CA GLU A 84 -12.56 -11.57 -19.37
C GLU A 84 -12.69 -10.11 -18.94
N ARG A 85 -13.88 -9.66 -18.55
CA ARG A 85 -14.07 -8.35 -17.92
C ARG A 85 -13.21 -8.23 -16.66
N ASN A 86 -13.23 -9.21 -15.76
CA ASN A 86 -12.43 -9.18 -14.54
C ASN A 86 -10.92 -9.14 -14.84
N ILE A 87 -10.46 -9.99 -15.76
CA ILE A 87 -9.06 -10.01 -16.23
C ILE A 87 -8.64 -8.63 -16.74
N ASN A 88 -9.42 -8.07 -17.66
CA ASN A 88 -9.09 -6.81 -18.34
C ASN A 88 -9.33 -5.56 -17.50
N SER A 89 -10.11 -5.68 -16.43
CA SER A 89 -10.27 -4.61 -15.44
C SER A 89 -9.07 -4.44 -14.52
N THR A 90 -8.10 -5.35 -14.57
CA THR A 90 -6.95 -5.35 -13.65
C THR A 90 -5.91 -4.33 -14.06
N TYR A 91 -5.36 -3.59 -13.11
CA TYR A 91 -4.19 -2.74 -13.33
C TYR A 91 -3.42 -2.44 -12.04
N PRO A 92 -2.11 -2.14 -12.11
CA PRO A 92 -1.39 -1.50 -11.02
C PRO A 92 -1.88 -0.06 -10.80
N VAL A 93 -1.95 0.38 -9.55
CA VAL A 93 -2.36 1.73 -9.13
C VAL A 93 -1.27 2.35 -8.26
N LEU A 94 -0.86 3.57 -8.59
CA LEU A 94 0.16 4.33 -7.85
C LEU A 94 -0.32 5.76 -7.60
N HIS A 95 -0.09 6.29 -6.40
CA HIS A 95 -0.36 7.70 -6.11
C HIS A 95 0.62 8.61 -6.86
N GLU A 96 0.19 9.75 -7.39
CA GLU A 96 1.06 10.67 -8.16
C GLU A 96 2.33 11.11 -7.43
N ASN A 97 2.24 11.46 -6.14
CA ASN A 97 3.43 11.78 -5.33
C ASN A 97 4.41 10.60 -5.22
N ALA A 98 3.93 9.35 -5.18
CA ALA A 98 4.81 8.18 -5.20
C ALA A 98 5.48 7.99 -6.57
N LEU A 99 4.83 8.36 -7.67
CA LEU A 99 5.45 8.39 -9.00
C LEU A 99 6.65 9.35 -9.04
N ALA A 100 6.52 10.53 -8.43
CA ALA A 100 7.63 11.47 -8.31
C ALA A 100 8.78 10.91 -7.46
N LEU A 101 8.47 10.20 -6.36
CA LEU A 101 9.49 9.47 -5.58
C LEU A 101 10.23 8.44 -6.44
N TYR A 102 9.54 7.71 -7.32
CA TYR A 102 10.17 6.67 -8.16
C TYR A 102 11.18 7.29 -9.14
N VAL A 103 10.83 8.41 -9.75
CA VAL A 103 11.73 9.16 -10.64
C VAL A 103 12.95 9.69 -9.86
N ASN A 104 12.72 10.31 -8.71
CA ASN A 104 13.81 10.85 -7.88
C ASN A 104 14.71 9.73 -7.34
N PHE A 105 14.14 8.56 -7.01
CA PHE A 105 14.89 7.38 -6.61
C PHE A 105 15.80 6.87 -7.73
N LEU A 106 15.27 6.76 -8.95
CA LEU A 106 16.04 6.32 -10.11
C LEU A 106 17.23 7.26 -10.37
N MET A 107 16.99 8.58 -10.36
CA MET A 107 18.04 9.60 -10.50
C MET A 107 19.08 9.51 -9.37
N HIS A 108 18.61 9.32 -8.13
CA HIS A 108 19.47 9.17 -6.97
C HIS A 108 20.38 7.94 -7.10
N LYS A 109 19.82 6.77 -7.44
CA LYS A 109 20.58 5.53 -7.54
C LYS A 109 21.58 5.53 -8.69
N ARG A 110 21.28 6.16 -9.82
CA ARG A 110 22.24 6.39 -10.92
C ARG A 110 23.47 7.21 -10.48
N THR A 111 23.30 8.13 -9.54
CA THR A 111 24.36 9.07 -9.13
C THR A 111 25.11 8.59 -7.89
N PHE A 112 24.37 8.12 -6.87
CA PHE A 112 24.87 7.86 -5.53
C PHE A 112 24.73 6.39 -5.09
N GLY A 113 24.14 5.52 -5.92
CA GLY A 113 24.04 4.10 -5.63
C GLY A 113 25.41 3.39 -5.57
N SER A 114 25.39 2.14 -5.11
CA SER A 114 26.53 1.23 -5.21
C SER A 114 26.94 1.00 -6.67
N ASN A 115 28.09 0.38 -6.92
CA ASN A 115 28.50 0.08 -8.30
C ASN A 115 27.50 -0.84 -9.01
N LYS A 116 26.90 -1.79 -8.27
CA LYS A 116 25.85 -2.68 -8.78
C LYS A 116 24.55 -1.94 -9.09
N GLU A 117 24.10 -1.08 -8.17
CA GLU A 117 22.91 -0.25 -8.39
C GLU A 117 23.11 0.66 -9.60
N LYS A 118 24.25 1.36 -9.69
CA LYS A 118 24.58 2.22 -10.84
C LYS A 118 24.55 1.45 -12.15
N ALA A 119 25.11 0.24 -12.18
CA ALA A 119 25.10 -0.61 -13.36
C ALA A 119 23.66 -1.01 -13.75
N LEU A 120 22.84 -1.44 -12.80
CA LEU A 120 21.45 -1.84 -13.04
C LEU A 120 20.59 -0.66 -13.52
N TYR A 121 20.71 0.50 -12.89
CA TYR A 121 19.83 1.64 -13.13
C TYR A 121 20.31 2.57 -14.26
N ALA A 122 21.52 2.39 -14.79
CA ALA A 122 22.17 3.32 -15.74
C ALA A 122 21.23 3.80 -16.85
N ASN A 123 20.51 2.86 -17.48
CA ASN A 123 19.61 3.13 -18.60
C ASN A 123 18.16 2.71 -18.33
N MET A 124 17.82 2.30 -17.11
CA MET A 124 16.49 1.81 -16.77
C MET A 124 15.48 2.97 -16.79
N SER A 125 14.43 2.87 -17.61
CA SER A 125 13.32 3.81 -17.65
C SER A 125 12.41 3.72 -16.41
N LEU A 126 11.52 4.71 -16.25
CA LEU A 126 10.52 4.69 -15.18
C LEU A 126 9.60 3.46 -15.27
N LEU A 127 9.15 3.10 -16.48
CA LEU A 127 8.29 1.93 -16.66
C LEU A 127 9.03 0.62 -16.36
N GLU A 128 10.30 0.50 -16.74
CA GLU A 128 11.11 -0.68 -16.41
C GLU A 128 11.32 -0.82 -14.90
N LEU A 129 11.50 0.29 -14.18
CA LEU A 129 11.57 0.28 -12.71
C LEU A 129 10.25 -0.22 -12.09
N ILE A 130 9.11 0.24 -12.59
CA ILE A 130 7.80 -0.19 -12.11
C ILE A 130 7.54 -1.66 -12.45
N GLN A 131 7.89 -2.09 -13.66
CA GLN A 131 7.79 -3.48 -14.09
C GLN A 131 8.63 -4.39 -13.20
N ARG A 132 9.82 -3.92 -12.80
CA ARG A 132 10.69 -4.60 -11.84
C ARG A 132 10.04 -4.75 -10.47
N PHE A 133 9.38 -3.71 -9.94
CA PHE A 133 8.63 -3.80 -8.67
C PHE A 133 7.46 -4.79 -8.69
N LEU A 134 6.95 -5.12 -9.88
CA LEU A 134 5.93 -6.15 -10.06
C LEU A 134 6.57 -7.55 -10.15
N LEU A 135 7.60 -7.73 -10.98
CA LEU A 135 8.15 -9.04 -11.34
C LEU A 135 9.21 -9.61 -10.39
N LYS A 136 9.94 -8.77 -9.65
CA LYS A 136 11.10 -9.21 -8.84
C LYS A 136 10.75 -9.43 -7.36
N ARG A 137 9.46 -9.51 -7.04
CA ARG A 137 8.98 -9.92 -5.72
C ARG A 137 9.25 -11.40 -5.50
N ALA A 138 9.50 -11.78 -4.26
CA ALA A 138 9.49 -13.19 -3.89
C ALA A 138 8.06 -13.75 -4.04
N VAL A 139 7.91 -15.07 -4.17
CA VAL A 139 6.61 -15.73 -4.08
C VAL A 139 6.05 -15.58 -2.66
N ILE A 140 6.94 -15.71 -1.67
CA ILE A 140 6.64 -15.59 -0.24
C ILE A 140 7.69 -14.70 0.40
N PHE A 141 7.28 -13.81 1.31
CA PHE A 141 8.21 -12.98 2.09
C PHE A 141 7.64 -12.63 3.47
N VAL A 142 7.95 -13.45 4.47
CA VAL A 142 7.27 -13.45 5.79
C VAL A 142 8.25 -13.46 6.96
N THR A 143 7.69 -13.39 8.18
CA THR A 143 8.40 -13.34 9.48
C THR A 143 9.33 -12.15 9.65
N SER A 144 9.90 -11.98 10.85
CA SER A 144 10.90 -10.94 11.12
C SER A 144 12.29 -11.28 10.58
N GLU A 145 12.51 -12.53 10.20
CA GLU A 145 13.78 -13.05 9.66
C GLU A 145 13.76 -13.04 8.12
N ASP A 146 12.66 -12.59 7.51
CA ASP A 146 12.47 -12.56 6.07
C ASP A 146 12.60 -13.94 5.43
N ARG A 147 11.84 -14.91 5.95
CA ARG A 147 11.71 -16.20 5.28
C ARG A 147 11.08 -15.99 3.90
N TYR A 148 11.71 -16.54 2.88
CA TYR A 148 11.31 -16.33 1.49
C TYR A 148 11.24 -17.62 0.68
N ARG A 149 10.49 -17.55 -0.41
CA ARG A 149 10.54 -18.49 -1.55
C ARG A 149 10.56 -17.66 -2.84
N LEU A 150 11.51 -17.92 -3.72
CA LEU A 150 11.62 -17.28 -5.04
C LEU A 150 10.84 -18.05 -6.11
N LEU A 151 10.71 -17.47 -7.30
CA LEU A 151 9.90 -18.04 -8.39
C LEU A 151 10.47 -19.33 -8.97
N ASP A 152 11.79 -19.49 -8.91
CA ASP A 152 12.52 -20.70 -9.28
C ASP A 152 12.41 -21.83 -8.23
N GLY A 153 11.75 -21.55 -7.09
CA GLY A 153 11.59 -22.47 -5.97
C GLY A 153 12.69 -22.36 -4.90
N THR A 154 13.69 -21.50 -5.07
CA THR A 154 14.74 -21.27 -4.07
C THR A 154 14.14 -20.73 -2.77
N GLU A 155 14.49 -21.34 -1.64
CA GLU A 155 13.99 -20.96 -0.31
C GLU A 155 15.11 -20.58 0.63
N GLY A 156 14.81 -19.69 1.56
CA GLY A 156 15.76 -19.32 2.61
C GLY A 156 15.16 -18.34 3.62
N PHE A 157 16.04 -17.77 4.43
CA PHE A 157 15.73 -16.71 5.39
C PHE A 157 17.00 -15.85 5.58
N GLU A 158 16.82 -14.63 6.07
CA GLU A 158 17.89 -13.63 6.26
C GLU A 158 18.66 -13.29 4.96
N GLN A 159 19.80 -12.60 5.08
CA GLN A 159 20.72 -12.23 4.00
C GLN A 159 20.19 -11.21 3.00
N TRP A 160 18.90 -10.88 3.05
CA TRP A 160 18.27 -9.89 2.17
C TRP A 160 18.91 -8.50 2.29
N GLU A 161 19.46 -8.16 3.47
CA GLU A 161 20.22 -6.92 3.72
C GLU A 161 21.47 -6.74 2.85
N LYS A 162 21.95 -7.80 2.18
CA LYS A 162 23.12 -7.72 1.29
C LYS A 162 22.77 -7.30 -0.13
N ILE A 163 21.51 -7.43 -0.55
CA ILE A 163 21.08 -7.22 -1.95
C ILE A 163 21.27 -5.75 -2.33
N GLY A 164 21.97 -5.51 -3.44
CA GLY A 164 22.32 -4.18 -3.94
C GLY A 164 23.49 -3.50 -3.23
N THR A 165 24.11 -4.16 -2.24
CA THR A 165 25.29 -3.63 -1.52
C THR A 165 26.60 -4.14 -2.12
N ASP A 166 27.72 -3.52 -1.73
CA ASP A 166 29.05 -4.01 -2.09
C ASP A 166 29.40 -5.36 -1.42
N CYS A 167 28.58 -5.81 -0.45
CA CYS A 167 28.70 -7.11 0.21
C CYS A 167 27.85 -8.21 -0.45
N GLU A 168 27.16 -7.91 -1.55
CA GLU A 168 26.38 -8.88 -2.32
C GLU A 168 27.29 -9.94 -2.96
N CYS A 169 26.94 -11.22 -2.79
CA CYS A 169 27.65 -12.31 -3.45
C CYS A 169 27.19 -12.45 -4.91
N GLU A 170 28.11 -12.34 -5.86
CA GLU A 170 27.79 -12.34 -7.31
C GLU A 170 27.15 -13.63 -7.82
N THR A 171 27.35 -14.77 -7.14
CA THR A 171 26.82 -16.08 -7.53
C THR A 171 25.57 -16.48 -6.76
N SER A 172 24.96 -15.55 -6.02
CA SER A 172 23.78 -15.79 -5.19
C SER A 172 22.50 -15.55 -5.98
N GLU A 173 21.50 -16.43 -5.82
CA GLU A 173 20.14 -16.17 -6.32
C GLU A 173 19.48 -14.99 -5.61
N LEU A 174 19.91 -14.69 -4.38
CA LEU A 174 19.67 -13.41 -3.72
C LEU A 174 20.64 -12.35 -4.24
N SER A 175 20.34 -11.83 -5.43
CA SER A 175 21.06 -10.74 -6.08
C SER A 175 20.11 -9.63 -6.49
N LEU A 176 20.65 -8.43 -6.69
CA LEU A 176 19.89 -7.29 -7.19
C LEU A 176 19.26 -7.59 -8.55
N ASP A 177 19.85 -8.43 -9.39
CA ASP A 177 19.25 -8.77 -10.69
C ASP A 177 17.96 -9.60 -10.55
N ASN A 178 17.88 -10.44 -9.51
CA ASN A 178 16.79 -11.41 -9.32
C ASN A 178 15.77 -10.98 -8.27
N CYS A 179 16.14 -10.11 -7.33
CA CYS A 179 15.33 -9.73 -6.19
C CYS A 179 15.27 -8.22 -5.98
N LEU A 180 14.23 -7.74 -5.31
CA LEU A 180 14.17 -6.36 -4.84
C LEU A 180 15.11 -6.12 -3.65
N SER A 181 15.89 -5.05 -3.67
CA SER A 181 16.60 -4.56 -2.47
C SER A 181 15.63 -3.96 -1.45
N TYR A 182 16.04 -3.77 -0.18
CA TYR A 182 15.17 -3.09 0.79
C TYR A 182 14.78 -1.67 0.42
N ASP A 183 15.64 -0.98 -0.31
CA ASP A 183 15.30 0.34 -0.82
C ASP A 183 14.16 0.23 -1.86
N GLU A 184 14.23 -0.74 -2.77
CA GLU A 184 13.15 -1.00 -3.73
C GLU A 184 11.87 -1.49 -3.06
N ILE A 185 11.96 -2.26 -1.97
CA ILE A 185 10.79 -2.73 -1.21
C ILE A 185 9.98 -1.56 -0.62
N LYS A 186 10.65 -0.48 -0.18
CA LYS A 186 9.94 0.74 0.27
C LYS A 186 9.08 1.35 -0.83
N LEU A 187 9.59 1.35 -2.06
CA LEU A 187 8.87 1.86 -3.23
C LEU A 187 7.75 0.92 -3.63
N SER A 188 8.03 -0.39 -3.75
CA SER A 188 7.03 -1.40 -4.15
C SER A 188 5.85 -1.50 -3.18
N ALA A 189 6.07 -1.13 -1.91
CA ALA A 189 5.02 -1.01 -0.89
C ALA A 189 4.02 0.15 -1.14
N LEU A 190 4.30 1.06 -2.08
CA LEU A 190 3.37 2.10 -2.53
C LEU A 190 2.57 1.69 -3.78
N LEU A 191 2.95 0.58 -4.43
CA LEU A 191 2.32 0.11 -5.66
C LEU A 191 1.23 -0.92 -5.34
N SER A 192 -0.02 -0.55 -5.62
CA SER A 192 -1.20 -1.40 -5.41
C SER A 192 -1.61 -2.09 -6.71
N VAL A 193 -2.43 -3.13 -6.64
CA VAL A 193 -3.09 -3.75 -7.81
C VAL A 193 -4.58 -3.88 -7.52
N SER A 194 -5.41 -3.45 -8.47
CA SER A 194 -6.87 -3.42 -8.35
C SER A 194 -7.52 -4.19 -9.51
N SER A 195 -8.60 -4.92 -9.24
CA SER A 195 -9.43 -5.56 -10.27
C SER A 195 -10.89 -5.72 -9.81
N TYR A 196 -11.80 -5.91 -10.77
CA TYR A 196 -13.02 -6.66 -10.47
C TYR A 196 -12.67 -8.11 -10.12
N SER A 197 -13.39 -8.70 -9.18
CA SER A 197 -13.23 -10.12 -8.84
C SER A 197 -14.54 -10.75 -8.43
N GLN A 198 -14.63 -12.06 -8.65
CA GLN A 198 -15.72 -12.89 -8.13
C GLN A 198 -15.42 -13.26 -6.68
N PHE A 199 -16.39 -13.09 -5.80
CA PHE A 199 -16.26 -13.50 -4.41
C PHE A 199 -16.95 -14.85 -4.20
N ILE A 200 -16.17 -15.87 -3.87
CA ILE A 200 -16.72 -17.22 -3.68
C ILE A 200 -17.27 -17.43 -2.27
N ASN A 201 -16.87 -16.60 -1.30
CA ASN A 201 -17.28 -16.59 0.10
C ASN A 201 -17.09 -15.18 0.71
N ASP A 202 -17.46 -15.03 1.99
CA ASP A 202 -17.48 -13.77 2.73
C ASP A 202 -16.11 -13.08 2.92
N GLY A 203 -15.00 -13.73 2.52
CA GLY A 203 -13.65 -13.18 2.65
C GLY A 203 -13.06 -13.37 4.04
N SER A 204 -13.66 -14.20 4.90
CA SER A 204 -13.17 -14.40 6.25
C SER A 204 -11.74 -14.92 6.29
N ARG A 205 -10.97 -14.52 7.31
CA ARG A 205 -9.61 -15.05 7.54
C ARG A 205 -9.55 -16.57 7.65
N HIS A 206 -10.68 -17.22 7.93
CA HIS A 206 -10.78 -18.68 8.05
C HIS A 206 -11.55 -19.33 6.89
N ASN A 207 -11.72 -18.63 5.77
CA ASN A 207 -12.54 -19.11 4.66
C ASN A 207 -11.97 -20.35 3.96
N LYS A 208 -10.64 -20.51 3.90
CA LYS A 208 -9.92 -21.67 3.37
C LYS A 208 -10.38 -22.13 1.97
N GLY A 209 -10.86 -21.23 1.12
CA GLY A 209 -11.31 -21.61 -0.23
C GLY A 209 -12.70 -22.21 -0.30
N ILE A 210 -13.43 -22.25 0.83
CA ILE A 210 -14.75 -22.89 0.91
C ILE A 210 -15.80 -21.90 0.39
N ALA A 211 -16.51 -22.28 -0.68
CA ALA A 211 -17.53 -21.43 -1.28
C ALA A 211 -18.78 -21.29 -0.37
N LYS A 212 -19.29 -20.07 -0.22
CA LYS A 212 -20.48 -19.70 0.56
C LYS A 212 -21.21 -18.54 -0.12
N ARG A 213 -22.13 -18.81 -1.05
CA ARG A 213 -22.68 -17.76 -1.94
C ARG A 213 -23.86 -16.97 -1.37
N GLU A 214 -24.70 -17.58 -0.53
CA GLU A 214 -25.98 -16.97 -0.12
C GLU A 214 -25.81 -15.64 0.66
N GLN A 215 -24.75 -15.55 1.46
CA GLN A 215 -24.45 -14.40 2.33
C GLN A 215 -23.28 -13.55 1.80
N THR A 216 -22.86 -13.80 0.56
CA THR A 216 -21.70 -13.18 -0.07
C THR A 216 -22.16 -12.31 -1.22
N GLU A 217 -21.58 -11.12 -1.34
CA GLU A 217 -21.75 -10.29 -2.53
C GLU A 217 -21.12 -11.03 -3.72
N PRO A 218 -21.81 -11.27 -4.85
CA PRO A 218 -21.27 -12.08 -5.94
C PRO A 218 -19.93 -11.55 -6.50
N GLU A 219 -19.79 -10.23 -6.58
CA GLU A 219 -18.60 -9.58 -7.13
C GLU A 219 -18.42 -8.17 -6.58
N GLY A 220 -17.19 -7.67 -6.70
CA GLY A 220 -16.85 -6.30 -6.36
C GLY A 220 -15.46 -5.95 -6.87
N ILE A 221 -14.95 -4.81 -6.42
CA ILE A 221 -13.55 -4.43 -6.63
C ILE A 221 -12.73 -4.94 -5.45
N ILE A 222 -11.59 -5.54 -5.73
CA ILE A 222 -10.57 -5.87 -4.72
C ILE A 222 -9.27 -5.18 -5.05
N ILE A 223 -8.64 -4.56 -4.05
CA ILE A 223 -7.35 -3.89 -4.18
C ILE A 223 -6.36 -4.37 -3.10
N GLY A 224 -5.14 -4.69 -3.51
CA GLY A 224 -4.05 -5.03 -2.61
C GLY A 224 -3.35 -3.78 -2.10
N LEU A 225 -3.41 -3.54 -0.79
CA LEU A 225 -2.79 -2.38 -0.14
C LEU A 225 -1.70 -2.83 0.83
N ILE A 226 -0.56 -2.15 0.82
CA ILE A 226 0.61 -2.53 1.60
C ILE A 226 0.86 -1.46 2.68
N GLY A 227 0.80 -1.90 3.94
CA GLY A 227 1.09 -1.05 5.10
C GLY A 227 2.56 -1.06 5.48
N THR A 228 2.88 -0.45 6.63
CA THR A 228 4.27 -0.37 7.11
C THR A 228 4.73 -1.69 7.73
N ARG A 229 6.00 -2.07 7.48
CA ARG A 229 6.64 -3.22 8.11
C ARG A 229 7.69 -2.77 9.12
N LEU A 230 7.32 -2.76 10.41
CA LEU A 230 8.14 -2.15 11.46
C LEU A 230 8.80 -3.16 12.41
N ARG A 231 8.66 -4.47 12.16
CA ARG A 231 9.25 -5.51 13.03
C ARG A 231 10.73 -5.76 12.77
N LYS A 232 11.18 -5.67 11.51
CA LYS A 232 12.60 -5.81 11.17
C LYS A 232 13.27 -4.44 11.29
N ARG A 233 14.29 -4.35 12.13
CA ARG A 233 14.98 -3.08 12.44
C ARG A 233 15.85 -2.65 11.27
N ASN A 234 16.08 -1.34 11.16
CA ASN A 234 17.04 -0.72 10.25
C ASN A 234 16.78 -0.89 8.75
N VAL A 235 15.59 -1.38 8.34
CA VAL A 235 15.23 -1.61 6.94
C VAL A 235 13.77 -1.22 6.68
N MET A 236 13.38 -1.05 5.41
CA MET A 236 12.02 -0.67 5.02
C MET A 236 11.55 0.58 5.78
N GLU A 237 10.25 0.72 6.08
CA GLU A 237 9.73 1.93 6.73
C GLU A 237 10.24 2.15 8.16
N PHE A 238 10.92 1.16 8.77
CA PHE A 238 11.61 1.39 10.04
C PHE A 238 12.67 2.49 9.91
N GLN A 239 13.33 2.61 8.75
CA GLN A 239 14.39 3.60 8.51
C GLN A 239 13.88 5.04 8.59
N GLU A 240 12.65 5.29 8.16
CA GLU A 240 12.02 6.60 8.10
C GLU A 240 11.15 6.91 9.33
N ILE A 241 10.48 5.90 9.91
CA ILE A 241 9.48 6.10 10.99
C ILE A 241 10.09 5.95 12.38
N ILE A 242 11.07 5.06 12.56
CA ILE A 242 11.63 4.75 13.88
C ILE A 242 12.98 5.44 14.06
N ILE A 243 13.10 6.16 15.16
CA ILE A 243 14.29 6.91 15.52
C ILE A 243 14.98 6.25 16.71
N THR A 244 16.19 5.73 16.48
CA THR A 244 17.03 5.11 17.51
C THR A 244 18.42 5.73 17.54
N LYS A 245 19.12 5.57 18.66
CA LYS A 245 20.48 6.09 18.83
C LYS A 245 21.48 5.44 17.87
N ASP A 246 21.30 4.15 17.61
CA ASP A 246 22.26 3.35 16.82
C ASP A 246 22.00 3.49 15.31
N GLN A 247 20.74 3.64 14.89
CA GLN A 247 20.38 3.87 13.48
C GLN A 247 20.63 5.31 13.05
N ASN A 248 20.06 6.30 13.74
CA ASN A 248 19.99 7.69 13.27
C ASN A 248 21.28 8.46 13.58
N THR A 249 22.38 8.03 12.98
CA THR A 249 23.71 8.61 13.13
C THR A 249 24.21 9.20 11.81
N LYS A 250 25.15 10.15 11.89
CA LYS A 250 25.82 10.67 10.69
C LYS A 250 26.55 9.59 9.90
N LEU A 251 27.10 8.58 10.60
CA LEU A 251 27.81 7.48 9.96
C LEU A 251 26.87 6.64 9.08
N ASN A 252 25.64 6.42 9.52
CA ASN A 252 24.62 5.70 8.75
C ASN A 252 23.88 6.61 7.76
N GLY A 253 24.45 7.77 7.40
CA GLY A 253 23.87 8.65 6.38
C GLY A 253 22.69 9.52 6.83
N TYR A 254 22.38 9.60 8.13
CA TYR A 254 21.36 10.51 8.66
C TYR A 254 21.92 11.91 8.98
N GLY A 255 21.07 12.93 9.00
CA GLY A 255 21.49 14.31 9.23
C GLY A 255 21.95 15.01 7.95
N SER A 256 22.52 16.20 8.11
CA SER A 256 23.16 16.91 7.00
C SER A 256 24.46 16.21 6.60
N GLN A 257 24.50 15.80 5.33
CA GLN A 257 25.62 15.12 4.68
C GLN A 257 26.14 15.99 3.52
N SER A 258 27.39 15.77 3.10
CA SER A 258 27.98 16.49 1.95
C SER A 258 27.39 16.03 0.62
N ALA A 259 27.06 14.75 0.50
CA ALA A 259 26.29 14.20 -0.63
C ALA A 259 24.91 13.73 -0.14
N PRO A 260 23.86 13.85 -0.97
CA PRO A 260 22.54 13.28 -0.66
C PRO A 260 22.63 11.79 -0.36
N THR A 261 21.86 11.32 0.62
CA THR A 261 21.73 9.89 0.95
C THR A 261 20.32 9.41 0.61
N VAL A 262 20.11 8.09 0.57
CA VAL A 262 18.75 7.56 0.40
C VAL A 262 17.83 8.03 1.54
N HIS A 263 18.35 8.17 2.76
CA HIS A 263 17.59 8.71 3.88
C HIS A 263 17.21 10.18 3.70
N SER A 264 18.06 11.01 3.07
CA SER A 264 17.68 12.38 2.75
C SER A 264 16.63 12.42 1.64
N LEU A 265 16.73 11.56 0.61
CA LEU A 265 15.72 11.43 -0.44
C LEU A 265 14.32 11.14 0.14
N PHE A 266 14.21 10.14 1.03
CA PHE A 266 12.93 9.82 1.66
C PHE A 266 12.46 10.89 2.64
N ALA A 267 13.38 11.54 3.37
CA ALA A 267 13.02 12.65 4.24
C ALA A 267 12.46 13.84 3.44
N ASP A 268 13.09 14.19 2.31
CA ASP A 268 12.63 15.23 1.40
C ASP A 268 11.26 14.87 0.80
N PHE A 269 11.05 13.61 0.39
CA PHE A 269 9.76 13.12 -0.06
C PHE A 269 8.66 13.30 0.99
N TYR A 270 8.93 12.94 2.24
CA TYR A 270 8.01 13.17 3.34
C TYR A 270 8.02 14.60 3.88
N GLU A 271 8.63 15.56 3.16
CA GLU A 271 8.76 16.97 3.53
C GLU A 271 9.18 17.13 5.00
N THR A 272 10.26 16.44 5.35
CA THR A 272 10.76 16.43 6.72
C THR A 272 12.28 16.40 6.76
N ALA A 273 12.84 16.75 7.91
CA ALA A 273 14.29 16.72 8.05
C ALA A 273 14.78 15.29 8.22
N CYS A 274 15.88 14.95 7.55
CA CYS A 274 16.62 13.71 7.82
C CYS A 274 17.29 13.81 9.20
N PHE A 275 16.59 13.39 10.26
CA PHE A 275 17.06 13.60 11.63
C PHE A 275 18.15 12.61 12.05
N THR A 276 19.22 13.13 12.66
CA THR A 276 19.99 12.34 13.64
C THR A 276 19.22 12.21 14.95
N TYR A 277 19.53 11.21 15.76
CA TYR A 277 18.90 10.98 17.06
C TYR A 277 18.92 12.23 17.96
N LYS A 278 20.06 12.93 18.04
CA LYS A 278 20.20 14.16 18.83
C LYS A 278 19.31 15.30 18.30
N GLN A 279 19.19 15.43 16.97
CA GLN A 279 18.33 16.45 16.36
C GLN A 279 16.86 16.13 16.62
N ALA A 280 16.44 14.88 16.47
CA ALA A 280 15.08 14.43 16.78
C ALA A 280 14.71 14.72 18.24
N LEU A 281 15.59 14.41 19.20
CA LEU A 281 15.37 14.75 20.62
C LEU A 281 15.23 16.26 20.87
N LYS A 282 16.00 17.09 20.16
CA LYS A 282 15.87 18.54 20.24
C LYS A 282 14.54 19.00 19.66
N TYR A 283 14.11 18.42 18.55
CA TYR A 283 12.86 18.76 17.88
C TYR A 283 11.63 18.29 18.67
N LYS A 284 11.68 17.11 19.29
CA LYS A 284 10.65 16.58 20.21
C LYS A 284 10.31 17.54 21.35
N LYS A 285 11.27 18.36 21.82
CA LYS A 285 10.98 19.40 22.84
C LYS A 285 10.03 20.48 22.32
N LYS A 286 9.99 20.71 21.00
CA LYS A 286 9.09 21.66 20.33
C LYS A 286 7.77 21.01 19.94
N GLU A 287 7.82 19.79 19.40
CA GLU A 287 6.66 19.01 18.97
C GLU A 287 6.64 17.65 19.67
N PRO A 288 6.20 17.59 20.93
CA PRO A 288 6.25 16.36 21.72
C PRO A 288 5.26 15.29 21.24
N SER A 289 4.12 15.69 20.66
CA SER A 289 3.09 14.78 20.16
C SER A 289 3.49 14.05 18.87
N ARG A 290 4.41 14.63 18.08
CA ARG A 290 4.94 14.00 16.86
C ARG A 290 5.77 12.75 17.16
N PHE A 291 6.59 12.79 18.21
CA PHE A 291 7.52 11.71 18.54
C PHE A 291 7.04 10.92 19.76
N ASN A 292 6.38 9.79 19.53
CA ASN A 292 5.93 8.91 20.60
C ASN A 292 7.07 7.98 21.05
N GLU A 293 7.37 7.93 22.35
CA GLU A 293 8.40 7.01 22.87
C GLU A 293 7.77 5.64 23.12
N ILE A 294 8.03 4.67 22.23
CA ILE A 294 7.45 3.32 22.30
C ILE A 294 8.24 2.39 23.20
N TYR A 295 9.56 2.60 23.28
CA TYR A 295 10.48 1.94 24.21
C TYR A 295 11.54 2.96 24.62
N LYS A 296 12.24 2.72 25.74
CA LYS A 296 13.29 3.62 26.22
C LYS A 296 14.31 3.95 25.12
N GLY A 297 14.35 5.22 24.69
CA GLY A 297 15.25 5.70 23.64
C GLY A 297 14.91 5.25 22.21
N THR A 298 13.68 4.77 21.98
CA THR A 298 13.14 4.43 20.65
C THR A 298 11.89 5.27 20.42
N PHE A 299 11.96 6.19 19.46
CA PHE A 299 10.86 7.10 19.14
C PHE A 299 10.21 6.72 17.83
N PHE A 300 8.89 6.80 17.79
CA PHE A 300 8.05 6.62 16.62
C PHE A 300 7.64 8.01 16.12
N ASP A 301 7.93 8.33 14.86
CA ASP A 301 7.51 9.57 14.22
C ASP A 301 6.09 9.43 13.65
N ASN A 302 5.10 9.92 14.39
CA ASN A 302 3.69 9.84 14.03
C ASN A 302 3.41 10.53 12.69
N HIS A 303 4.12 11.62 12.36
CA HIS A 303 3.86 12.37 11.14
C HIS A 303 4.31 11.58 9.91
N VAL A 304 5.52 11.01 9.94
CA VAL A 304 6.05 10.22 8.82
C VAL A 304 5.22 8.95 8.61
N TYR A 305 4.78 8.31 9.70
CA TYR A 305 3.83 7.20 9.61
C TYR A 305 2.53 7.60 8.92
N CYS A 306 1.88 8.69 9.35
CA CYS A 306 0.64 9.16 8.70
C CYS A 306 0.89 9.45 7.22
N LYS A 307 1.96 10.16 6.87
CA LYS A 307 2.32 10.46 5.48
C LYS A 307 2.45 9.18 4.64
N ARG A 308 3.15 8.16 5.15
CA ARG A 308 3.28 6.86 4.46
C ARG A 308 1.92 6.16 4.26
N ILE A 309 1.04 6.18 5.26
CA ILE A 309 -0.30 5.58 5.18
C ILE A 309 -1.21 6.35 4.23
N ASN A 310 -1.13 7.68 4.22
CA ASN A 310 -1.99 8.55 3.43
C ASN A 310 -1.96 8.20 1.95
N LEU A 311 -0.80 7.84 1.38
CA LEU A 311 -0.70 7.47 -0.03
C LEU A 311 -1.48 6.19 -0.38
N SER A 312 -1.44 5.18 0.49
CA SER A 312 -2.19 3.93 0.31
C SER A 312 -3.70 4.16 0.49
N VAL A 313 -4.07 5.03 1.44
CA VAL A 313 -5.48 5.41 1.67
C VAL A 313 -6.02 6.22 0.49
N ASP A 314 -5.27 7.19 -0.01
CA ASP A 314 -5.66 8.01 -1.15
C ASP A 314 -5.84 7.15 -2.40
N ALA A 315 -4.88 6.28 -2.71
CA ALA A 315 -5.00 5.35 -3.83
C ALA A 315 -6.27 4.49 -3.72
N PHE A 316 -6.60 4.01 -2.52
CA PHE A 316 -7.80 3.20 -2.30
C PHE A 316 -9.10 4.01 -2.49
N LEU A 317 -9.20 5.17 -1.86
CA LEU A 317 -10.41 5.99 -1.89
C LEU A 317 -10.67 6.54 -3.31
N LEU A 318 -9.62 6.97 -4.01
CA LEU A 318 -9.72 7.47 -5.38
C LEU A 318 -10.08 6.35 -6.37
N GLU A 319 -9.51 5.16 -6.21
CA GLU A 319 -9.90 3.97 -6.98
C GLU A 319 -11.37 3.61 -6.74
N ALA A 320 -11.82 3.58 -5.48
CA ALA A 320 -13.21 3.28 -5.16
C ALA A 320 -14.17 4.30 -5.79
N ASN A 321 -13.83 5.58 -5.70
CA ASN A 321 -14.60 6.66 -6.30
C ASN A 321 -14.69 6.51 -7.83
N GLN A 322 -13.56 6.29 -8.49
CA GLN A 322 -13.49 6.13 -9.95
C GLN A 322 -14.32 4.92 -10.42
N ARG A 323 -14.16 3.76 -9.78
CA ARG A 323 -14.90 2.54 -10.11
C ARG A 323 -16.40 2.69 -9.90
N ALA A 324 -16.82 3.37 -8.83
CA ALA A 324 -18.23 3.66 -8.59
C ALA A 324 -18.81 4.63 -9.63
N LYS A 325 -18.05 5.67 -10.01
CA LYS A 325 -18.42 6.60 -11.08
C LYS A 325 -18.60 5.87 -12.41
N GLU A 326 -17.68 5.00 -12.80
CA GLU A 326 -17.76 4.18 -14.03
C GLU A 326 -18.98 3.26 -14.03
N ARG A 327 -19.37 2.74 -12.86
CA ARG A 327 -20.58 1.92 -12.69
C ARG A 327 -21.87 2.75 -12.56
N ASN A 328 -21.78 4.09 -12.57
CA ASN A 328 -22.90 4.99 -12.25
C ASN A 328 -23.59 4.64 -10.92
N ALA A 329 -22.80 4.37 -9.89
CA ALA A 329 -23.23 3.98 -8.55
C ALA A 329 -22.46 4.79 -7.47
N THR A 330 -22.72 4.46 -6.20
CA THR A 330 -21.86 4.85 -5.08
C THR A 330 -21.12 3.65 -4.51
N ALA A 331 -19.94 3.86 -3.93
CA ALA A 331 -19.12 2.83 -3.31
C ALA A 331 -19.37 2.72 -1.80
N VAL A 332 -19.37 1.47 -1.33
CA VAL A 332 -19.10 1.10 0.06
C VAL A 332 -17.66 0.60 0.13
N VAL A 333 -16.80 1.32 0.83
CA VAL A 333 -15.37 1.04 0.92
C VAL A 333 -15.08 0.24 2.18
N HIS A 334 -14.57 -0.99 2.04
CA HIS A 334 -14.17 -1.84 3.16
C HIS A 334 -12.66 -1.75 3.41
N VAL A 335 -12.32 -1.06 4.50
CA VAL A 335 -10.96 -0.81 4.94
C VAL A 335 -10.58 -1.81 6.02
N VAL A 336 -9.50 -2.55 5.77
CA VAL A 336 -8.80 -3.34 6.79
C VAL A 336 -7.53 -2.63 7.26
N GLY A 337 -7.10 -2.92 8.49
CA GLY A 337 -5.83 -2.40 9.00
C GLY A 337 -4.62 -2.95 8.21
N ILE A 338 -4.00 -2.12 7.38
CA ILE A 338 -2.78 -2.45 6.64
C ILE A 338 -1.54 -2.19 7.50
N GLY A 339 -0.64 -3.18 7.63
CA GLY A 339 0.53 -3.07 8.53
C GLY A 339 0.21 -3.07 10.03
N LEU A 340 -1.07 -3.19 10.42
CA LEU A 340 -1.52 -3.18 11.81
C LEU A 340 -1.59 -4.57 12.48
N GLY A 341 -1.30 -5.62 11.71
CA GLY A 341 -1.25 -7.00 12.20
C GLY A 341 0.07 -7.30 12.91
N VAL A 342 0.75 -8.38 12.49
CA VAL A 342 2.05 -8.77 13.05
C VAL A 342 3.15 -7.73 12.80
N TRP A 343 2.92 -6.76 11.91
CA TRP A 343 3.89 -5.76 11.47
C TRP A 343 3.96 -4.50 12.33
N LYS A 344 2.97 -4.22 13.20
CA LYS A 344 2.99 -3.05 14.08
C LYS A 344 3.94 -3.23 15.27
N LEU A 345 4.40 -2.09 15.81
CA LEU A 345 5.23 -2.03 17.02
C LEU A 345 4.42 -1.68 18.28
N SER A 346 3.35 -0.90 18.14
CA SER A 346 2.57 -0.44 19.29
C SER A 346 1.10 -0.21 18.92
N THR A 347 0.21 -0.33 19.90
CA THR A 347 -1.26 -0.23 19.72
C THR A 347 -1.73 1.16 19.31
N HIS A 348 -0.99 2.22 19.64
CA HIS A 348 -1.35 3.59 19.22
C HIS A 348 -1.38 3.77 17.68
N GLN A 349 -0.74 2.86 16.93
CA GLN A 349 -0.81 2.86 15.47
C GLN A 349 -2.24 2.65 14.94
N ASP A 350 -3.09 1.95 15.70
CA ASP A 350 -4.47 1.67 15.30
C ASP A 350 -5.29 2.99 15.26
N SER A 351 -5.19 3.82 16.30
CA SER A 351 -5.83 5.14 16.31
C SER A 351 -5.19 6.08 15.29
N LEU A 352 -3.86 6.07 15.17
CA LEU A 352 -3.14 6.92 14.22
C LEU A 352 -3.51 6.62 12.76
N PHE A 353 -3.76 5.34 12.44
CA PHE A 353 -4.25 4.90 11.14
C PHE A 353 -5.66 5.44 10.87
N LEU A 354 -6.59 5.29 11.82
CA LEU A 354 -7.95 5.80 11.67
C LEU A 354 -7.98 7.33 11.52
N ASP A 355 -7.18 8.05 12.30
CA ASP A 355 -7.08 9.51 12.23
C ASP A 355 -6.44 9.97 10.91
N ALA A 356 -5.47 9.23 10.38
CA ALA A 356 -4.92 9.43 9.04
C ALA A 356 -6.00 9.25 7.97
N CYS A 357 -6.78 8.15 8.03
CA CYS A 357 -7.90 7.92 7.13
C CYS A 357 -8.94 9.06 7.20
N ALA A 358 -9.33 9.48 8.39
CA ALA A 358 -10.27 10.59 8.58
C ALA A 358 -9.77 11.86 7.88
N LYS A 359 -8.49 12.20 8.08
CA LYS A 359 -7.90 13.39 7.47
C LYS A 359 -7.93 13.32 5.94
N ARG A 360 -7.67 12.15 5.36
CA ARG A 360 -7.71 11.95 3.91
C ARG A 360 -9.13 11.98 3.34
N ILE A 361 -10.09 11.36 4.00
CA ILE A 361 -11.51 11.43 3.61
C ILE A 361 -11.97 12.90 3.57
N GLN A 362 -11.65 13.69 4.60
CA GLN A 362 -11.97 15.12 4.63
C GLN A 362 -11.29 15.89 3.50
N THR A 363 -9.98 15.69 3.31
CA THR A 363 -9.19 16.45 2.33
C THR A 363 -9.63 16.14 0.90
N LEU A 364 -9.72 14.86 0.54
CA LEU A 364 -10.17 14.44 -0.80
C LEU A 364 -11.65 14.77 -1.03
N GLY A 365 -12.48 14.62 0.00
CA GLY A 365 -13.89 14.99 -0.05
C GLY A 365 -14.11 16.47 -0.32
N SER A 366 -13.41 17.36 0.39
CA SER A 366 -13.46 18.81 0.16
C SER A 366 -12.97 19.21 -1.23
N ASN A 367 -12.14 18.39 -1.87
CA ASN A 367 -11.70 18.58 -3.26
C ASN A 367 -12.66 17.95 -4.29
N ARG A 368 -13.83 17.47 -3.87
CA ARG A 368 -14.84 16.76 -4.70
C ARG A 368 -14.31 15.47 -5.35
N SER A 369 -13.21 14.93 -4.83
CA SER A 369 -12.57 13.71 -5.34
C SER A 369 -13.24 12.42 -4.87
N LEU A 370 -14.21 12.50 -3.95
CA LEU A 370 -14.90 11.36 -3.33
C LEU A 370 -16.43 11.36 -3.52
N ASN A 371 -16.96 12.10 -4.50
CA ASN A 371 -18.41 12.27 -4.71
C ASN A 371 -19.20 10.98 -4.93
N ASN A 372 -18.53 9.89 -5.32
CA ASN A 372 -19.13 8.58 -5.54
C ASN A 372 -18.83 7.60 -4.39
N VAL A 373 -18.28 8.05 -3.26
CA VAL A 373 -18.13 7.23 -2.05
C VAL A 373 -19.22 7.61 -1.06
N SER A 374 -20.08 6.66 -0.68
CA SER A 374 -21.16 6.93 0.28
C SER A 374 -20.81 6.48 1.69
N ASP A 375 -20.07 5.37 1.82
CA ASP A 375 -19.77 4.74 3.09
C ASP A 375 -18.32 4.24 3.15
N VAL A 376 -17.70 4.37 4.32
CA VAL A 376 -16.41 3.74 4.63
C VAL A 376 -16.57 2.88 5.87
N ILE A 377 -16.25 1.60 5.73
CA ILE A 377 -16.29 0.58 6.77
C ILE A 377 -14.87 0.30 7.24
N PHE A 378 -14.55 0.67 8.46
CA PHE A 378 -13.32 0.30 9.15
C PHE A 378 -13.52 -1.02 9.89
N ALA A 379 -13.10 -2.11 9.27
CA ALA A 379 -13.32 -3.45 9.79
C ALA A 379 -12.26 -3.88 10.82
N TYR A 380 -12.70 -4.59 11.86
CA TYR A 380 -11.85 -5.18 12.92
C TYR A 380 -11.08 -4.17 13.79
N PHE A 381 -11.53 -2.92 13.85
CA PHE A 381 -11.09 -1.97 14.86
C PHE A 381 -11.91 -2.13 16.14
N ALA A 382 -11.42 -1.57 17.25
CA ALA A 382 -12.12 -1.60 18.52
C ALA A 382 -13.47 -0.87 18.41
N ALA A 383 -14.50 -1.36 19.09
CA ALA A 383 -15.85 -0.82 18.99
C ALA A 383 -15.99 0.62 19.53
N ASP A 384 -15.06 1.02 20.40
CA ASP A 384 -14.95 2.37 20.96
C ASP A 384 -13.95 3.26 20.22
N ALA A 385 -13.33 2.76 19.14
CA ALA A 385 -12.46 3.55 18.29
C ALA A 385 -13.24 4.66 17.59
N THR A 386 -12.54 5.71 17.19
CA THR A 386 -13.10 6.78 16.35
C THR A 386 -12.20 7.02 15.14
N CYS A 387 -12.80 7.50 14.06
CA CYS A 387 -12.11 7.92 12.85
C CYS A 387 -12.09 9.45 12.84
N GLY A 388 -11.04 10.08 13.38
CA GLY A 388 -10.98 11.55 13.51
C GLY A 388 -12.11 12.14 14.35
N GLY A 389 -12.51 11.42 15.42
CA GLY A 389 -13.60 11.81 16.32
C GLY A 389 -15.00 11.31 15.93
N PHE A 390 -15.17 10.77 14.71
CA PHE A 390 -16.43 10.18 14.25
C PHE A 390 -16.54 8.71 14.71
N LYS A 391 -17.70 8.35 15.27
CA LYS A 391 -18.02 7.00 15.76
C LYS A 391 -18.75 6.19 14.68
N ASP A 392 -18.96 4.90 14.96
CA ASP A 392 -19.82 4.05 14.14
C ASP A 392 -21.21 4.66 13.94
N GLY A 393 -21.64 4.77 12.67
CA GLY A 393 -22.92 5.34 12.26
C GLY A 393 -22.91 6.85 12.03
N ASP A 394 -21.85 7.56 12.44
CA ASP A 394 -21.75 9.01 12.22
C ASP A 394 -21.54 9.34 10.74
N VAL A 395 -22.03 10.51 10.34
CA VAL A 395 -21.75 11.08 9.02
C VAL A 395 -20.64 12.12 9.15
N MET A 396 -19.54 11.90 8.46
CA MET A 396 -18.48 12.89 8.30
C MET A 396 -18.94 13.93 7.27
N PRO A 397 -19.21 15.19 7.68
CA PRO A 397 -19.79 16.19 6.78
C PRO A 397 -18.75 16.63 5.76
N ILE A 398 -19.17 16.70 4.50
CA ILE A 398 -18.35 17.14 3.37
C ILE A 398 -19.21 18.07 2.53
N ALA A 399 -18.80 19.34 2.44
CA ALA A 399 -19.52 20.34 1.68
C ALA A 399 -19.66 19.90 0.22
N GLU A 400 -20.86 20.08 -0.34
CA GLU A 400 -21.18 19.77 -1.74
C GLU A 400 -21.09 18.28 -2.13
N HIS A 401 -20.84 17.38 -1.17
CA HIS A 401 -20.95 15.95 -1.41
C HIS A 401 -22.42 15.58 -1.70
N PRO A 402 -22.71 14.70 -2.69
CA PRO A 402 -24.09 14.34 -3.05
C PRO A 402 -24.94 13.79 -1.88
N ASN A 403 -24.29 13.21 -0.88
CA ASN A 403 -24.94 12.67 0.33
C ASN A 403 -24.71 13.53 1.58
N SER A 404 -24.34 14.82 1.43
CA SER A 404 -23.96 15.76 2.51
C SER A 404 -22.72 15.36 3.33
N GLY A 405 -22.15 14.19 3.07
CA GLY A 405 -20.99 13.64 3.74
C GLY A 405 -20.78 12.17 3.40
N ILE A 406 -19.85 11.55 4.09
CA ILE A 406 -19.53 10.12 4.00
C ILE A 406 -19.83 9.47 5.34
N LYS A 407 -20.61 8.38 5.33
CA LYS A 407 -20.96 7.66 6.55
C LYS A 407 -19.82 6.75 7.00
N VAL A 408 -19.47 6.83 8.27
CA VAL A 408 -18.40 6.04 8.89
C VAL A 408 -19.01 4.85 9.62
N HIS A 409 -18.49 3.66 9.36
CA HIS A 409 -18.84 2.45 10.09
C HIS A 409 -17.58 1.86 10.73
N ILE A 410 -17.64 1.48 12.00
CA ILE A 410 -16.55 0.85 12.75
C ILE A 410 -17.10 -0.42 13.37
N CYS A 411 -16.91 -1.54 12.69
CA CYS A 411 -17.57 -2.78 13.06
C CYS A 411 -16.76 -4.03 12.70
N LYS A 412 -17.22 -5.18 13.20
CA LYS A 412 -16.72 -6.48 12.75
C LYS A 412 -17.56 -6.90 11.55
N ARG A 413 -16.97 -6.84 10.36
CA ARG A 413 -17.63 -7.21 9.12
C ARG A 413 -16.62 -7.88 8.19
N GLU A 414 -16.96 -9.06 7.69
CA GLU A 414 -16.13 -9.74 6.70
C GLU A 414 -16.14 -8.95 5.37
N PRO A 415 -15.06 -8.99 4.56
CA PRO A 415 -14.93 -8.12 3.39
C PRO A 415 -16.07 -8.27 2.37
N HIS A 416 -16.43 -9.50 2.02
CA HIS A 416 -17.36 -9.81 0.92
C HIS A 416 -18.78 -10.09 1.37
N THR A 417 -19.15 -9.77 2.62
CA THR A 417 -20.55 -9.94 3.07
C THR A 417 -21.48 -9.21 2.10
N LYS A 418 -22.61 -9.85 1.76
CA LYS A 418 -23.61 -9.32 0.84
C LYS A 418 -24.09 -7.93 1.27
N LEU A 419 -24.24 -7.03 0.31
CA LEU A 419 -24.83 -5.71 0.55
C LEU A 419 -26.35 -5.82 0.62
N THR A 420 -26.93 -5.37 1.73
CA THR A 420 -28.38 -5.40 1.99
C THR A 420 -28.81 -4.10 2.66
N GLY A 421 -30.11 -3.76 2.58
CA GLY A 421 -30.64 -2.58 3.26
C GLY A 421 -30.04 -1.30 2.70
N GLU A 422 -29.45 -0.45 3.56
CA GLU A 422 -28.86 0.83 3.12
C GLU A 422 -27.65 0.70 2.20
N PHE A 423 -27.06 -0.50 2.09
CA PHE A 423 -25.97 -0.77 1.16
C PHE A 423 -26.41 -1.36 -0.18
N GLU A 424 -27.67 -1.77 -0.31
CA GLU A 424 -28.16 -2.47 -1.50
C GLU A 424 -27.99 -1.62 -2.77
N GLY A 425 -27.50 -2.25 -3.85
CA GLY A 425 -27.24 -1.58 -5.13
C GLY A 425 -25.95 -0.76 -5.21
N LYS A 426 -25.20 -0.60 -4.11
CA LYS A 426 -23.90 0.06 -4.11
C LYS A 426 -22.79 -0.86 -4.63
N LEU A 427 -21.66 -0.27 -5.05
CA LEU A 427 -20.46 -1.01 -5.42
C LEU A 427 -19.65 -1.35 -4.15
N LEU A 428 -19.45 -2.63 -3.88
CA LEU A 428 -18.53 -3.07 -2.84
C LEU A 428 -17.08 -2.97 -3.34
N VAL A 429 -16.26 -2.18 -2.65
CA VAL A 429 -14.82 -2.03 -2.93
C VAL A 429 -14.06 -2.44 -1.68
N VAL A 430 -13.32 -3.55 -1.75
CA VAL A 430 -12.62 -4.13 -0.60
C VAL A 430 -11.11 -4.01 -0.74
N SER A 431 -10.44 -3.83 0.40
CA SER A 431 -8.98 -3.92 0.48
C SER A 431 -8.56 -5.24 1.13
N TYR A 432 -7.41 -5.77 0.72
CA TYR A 432 -6.67 -6.75 1.51
C TYR A 432 -5.29 -6.21 1.85
N ALA A 433 -4.81 -6.54 3.05
CA ALA A 433 -3.44 -6.23 3.44
C ALA A 433 -2.52 -7.18 2.68
N TRP A 434 -1.62 -6.60 1.86
CA TRP A 434 -0.60 -7.27 1.07
C TRP A 434 0.81 -6.92 1.58
N ASP A 435 1.82 -7.69 1.18
CA ASP A 435 3.24 -7.48 1.48
C ASP A 435 4.02 -6.86 0.31
N GLY A 436 4.92 -5.93 0.61
CA GLY A 436 5.71 -5.19 -0.39
C GLY A 436 6.65 -6.03 -1.24
N ASN A 437 7.01 -7.24 -0.78
CA ASN A 437 7.99 -8.11 -1.45
C ASN A 437 7.49 -9.55 -1.66
N ALA A 438 6.17 -9.76 -1.69
CA ALA A 438 5.57 -11.06 -1.98
C ALA A 438 4.61 -10.97 -3.18
N LEU A 439 4.40 -12.09 -3.89
CA LEU A 439 3.29 -12.22 -4.84
C LEU A 439 1.94 -12.15 -4.09
N PRO A 440 0.83 -11.79 -4.77
CA PRO A 440 -0.49 -11.75 -4.15
C PRO A 440 -0.83 -13.09 -3.49
N GLY A 441 -1.26 -13.04 -2.24
CA GLY A 441 -1.61 -14.21 -1.44
C GLY A 441 -0.52 -14.71 -0.50
N ASN A 442 0.75 -14.33 -0.70
CA ASN A 442 1.89 -14.61 0.18
C ASN A 442 1.88 -16.05 0.77
N GLU A 443 1.44 -16.25 2.02
CA GLU A 443 1.36 -17.58 2.66
C GLU A 443 0.45 -18.58 1.94
N PHE A 444 -0.43 -18.11 1.06
CA PHE A 444 -1.21 -18.92 0.14
C PHE A 444 -0.31 -19.92 -0.59
N TRP A 445 0.84 -19.50 -1.12
CA TRP A 445 1.70 -20.32 -1.96
C TRP A 445 2.40 -21.49 -1.25
N VAL A 446 2.27 -21.60 0.08
CA VAL A 446 2.68 -22.77 0.89
C VAL A 446 1.50 -23.53 1.51
N GLY A 447 0.27 -23.26 1.06
CA GLY A 447 -0.94 -23.92 1.55
C GLY A 447 -1.45 -23.41 2.89
N ASN A 448 -0.93 -22.29 3.39
CA ASN A 448 -1.39 -21.67 4.62
C ASN A 448 -2.56 -20.72 4.32
N LEU A 449 -3.76 -21.27 4.21
CA LEU A 449 -4.94 -20.56 3.69
C LEU A 449 -5.69 -19.68 4.72
N ASN A 450 -5.20 -19.58 5.96
CA ASN A 450 -5.96 -18.94 7.05
C ASN A 450 -5.11 -18.16 8.08
N THR A 451 -3.90 -17.73 7.71
CA THR A 451 -2.95 -17.08 8.63
C THR A 451 -3.08 -15.56 8.68
N SER A 452 -3.44 -14.93 7.57
CA SER A 452 -3.47 -13.47 7.43
C SER A 452 -4.54 -13.02 6.41
N GLY A 453 -4.55 -11.72 6.08
CA GLY A 453 -5.47 -11.17 5.07
C GLY A 453 -5.12 -11.59 3.64
N ASP A 454 -3.84 -11.77 3.35
CA ASP A 454 -3.32 -12.22 2.04
C ASP A 454 -3.89 -13.57 1.58
N PRO A 455 -3.67 -14.69 2.31
CA PRO A 455 -4.18 -15.98 1.89
C PRO A 455 -5.69 -16.05 1.98
N ALA A 456 -6.31 -15.26 2.86
CA ALA A 456 -7.76 -15.16 2.93
C ALA A 456 -8.33 -14.59 1.63
N ALA A 457 -7.77 -13.46 1.15
CA ALA A 457 -8.15 -12.83 -0.11
C ALA A 457 -7.89 -13.76 -1.31
N ALA A 458 -6.73 -14.40 -1.37
CA ALA A 458 -6.38 -15.38 -2.41
C ALA A 458 -7.26 -16.64 -2.36
N SER A 459 -7.87 -16.94 -1.21
CA SER A 459 -8.80 -18.06 -1.05
C SER A 459 -10.26 -17.70 -1.26
N SER A 460 -10.59 -16.42 -1.40
CA SER A 460 -11.98 -15.96 -1.60
C SER A 460 -12.21 -15.28 -2.94
N THR A 461 -11.14 -14.93 -3.65
CA THR A 461 -11.14 -14.12 -4.87
C THR A 461 -10.09 -14.61 -5.87
N GLN A 462 -10.06 -14.03 -7.06
CA GLN A 462 -9.15 -14.43 -8.14
C GLN A 462 -7.75 -13.79 -8.07
N ILE A 463 -7.36 -13.12 -6.96
CA ILE A 463 -6.11 -12.32 -6.92
C ILE A 463 -4.83 -13.12 -7.20
N SER A 464 -4.81 -14.44 -6.91
CA SER A 464 -3.65 -15.30 -7.17
C SER A 464 -3.36 -15.49 -8.66
N GLU A 465 -4.36 -15.26 -9.53
CA GLU A 465 -4.22 -15.23 -10.99
C GLU A 465 -4.29 -13.80 -11.53
N LEU A 466 -5.28 -13.01 -11.11
CA LEU A 466 -5.53 -11.69 -11.70
C LEU A 466 -4.50 -10.65 -11.28
N HIS A 467 -4.08 -10.61 -10.02
CA HIS A 467 -3.09 -9.63 -9.54
C HIS A 467 -1.64 -10.12 -9.73
N ASN A 468 -1.44 -11.34 -10.24
CA ASN A 468 -0.12 -11.94 -10.39
C ASN A 468 0.50 -11.56 -11.75
N PRO A 469 1.60 -10.79 -11.79
CA PRO A 469 2.21 -10.30 -13.03
C PRO A 469 2.84 -11.39 -13.91
N HIS A 470 3.06 -12.58 -13.37
CA HIS A 470 3.53 -13.73 -14.15
C HIS A 470 2.38 -14.48 -14.84
N ILE A 471 1.13 -14.21 -14.47
CA ILE A 471 -0.06 -14.87 -15.00
C ILE A 471 -0.91 -13.88 -15.81
N ASN A 472 -1.27 -12.73 -15.25
CA ASN A 472 -2.07 -11.74 -15.93
C ASN A 472 -1.19 -10.63 -16.54
N PRO A 473 -1.06 -10.57 -17.89
CA PRO A 473 -0.27 -9.53 -18.55
C PRO A 473 -0.81 -8.11 -18.33
N LYS A 474 -2.05 -7.92 -17.85
CA LYS A 474 -2.56 -6.59 -17.48
C LYS A 474 -1.90 -6.02 -16.22
N VAL A 475 -1.18 -6.84 -15.44
CA VAL A 475 -0.37 -6.38 -14.30
C VAL A 475 1.03 -6.04 -14.81
N CYS A 476 1.12 -4.95 -15.57
CA CYS A 476 2.36 -4.44 -16.16
C CYS A 476 2.47 -2.92 -16.00
N ALA A 477 3.67 -2.40 -16.14
CA ALA A 477 3.95 -0.97 -16.01
C ALA A 477 3.22 -0.13 -17.06
N GLU A 478 3.04 -0.65 -18.28
CA GLU A 478 2.34 0.04 -19.36
C GLU A 478 0.83 0.19 -19.09
N ASN A 479 0.26 -0.65 -18.22
CA ASN A 479 -1.13 -0.54 -17.77
C ASN A 479 -1.28 0.22 -16.45
N LEU A 480 -0.21 0.88 -15.97
CA LEU A 480 -0.22 1.61 -14.72
C LEU A 480 -1.29 2.71 -14.73
N ARG A 481 -2.01 2.81 -13.62
CA ARG A 481 -2.91 3.91 -13.32
C ARG A 481 -2.36 4.81 -12.22
N ILE A 482 -2.49 6.11 -12.42
CA ILE A 482 -2.06 7.15 -11.48
C ILE A 482 -3.28 7.69 -10.74
N ALA A 483 -3.31 7.48 -9.44
CA ALA A 483 -4.32 8.07 -8.56
C ALA A 483 -3.98 9.54 -8.30
N THR A 484 -4.89 10.42 -8.70
CA THR A 484 -4.80 11.88 -8.55
C THR A 484 -6.08 12.43 -7.90
N PRO A 485 -6.07 13.64 -7.33
CA PRO A 485 -7.29 14.31 -6.88
C PRO A 485 -8.37 14.44 -7.96
N ASN A 486 -8.01 14.39 -9.24
CA ASN A 486 -8.94 14.53 -10.36
C ASN A 486 -9.47 13.19 -10.90
N GLY A 487 -9.01 12.06 -10.33
CA GLY A 487 -9.40 10.71 -10.74
C GLY A 487 -8.21 9.78 -10.91
N VAL A 488 -8.50 8.56 -11.38
CA VAL A 488 -7.51 7.52 -11.67
C VAL A 488 -7.27 7.48 -13.18
N LEU A 489 -6.07 7.88 -13.59
CA LEU A 489 -5.71 8.13 -14.99
C LEU A 489 -4.76 7.05 -15.50
N SER A 490 -4.74 6.74 -16.79
CA SER A 490 -3.58 6.04 -17.38
C SER A 490 -2.31 6.87 -17.21
N ILE A 491 -1.15 6.19 -17.23
CA ILE A 491 0.15 6.90 -17.24
C ILE A 491 0.26 7.86 -18.44
N GLU A 492 -0.31 7.52 -19.58
CA GLU A 492 -0.35 8.38 -20.78
C GLU A 492 -1.19 9.65 -20.53
N GLU A 493 -2.44 9.49 -20.06
CA GLU A 493 -3.31 10.63 -19.71
C GLU A 493 -2.67 11.53 -18.65
N TYR A 494 -2.02 10.94 -17.65
CA TYR A 494 -1.30 11.68 -16.62
C TYR A 494 -0.16 12.52 -17.21
N CYS A 495 0.65 11.93 -18.10
CA CYS A 495 1.73 12.65 -18.79
C CYS A 495 1.19 13.81 -19.64
N GLU A 496 0.06 13.61 -20.35
CA GLU A 496 -0.56 14.66 -21.15
C GLU A 496 -1.10 15.81 -20.32
N ILE A 497 -1.63 15.54 -19.12
CA ILE A 497 -2.04 16.58 -18.18
C ILE A 497 -0.81 17.31 -17.63
N ALA A 498 0.22 16.58 -17.22
CA ALA A 498 1.45 17.17 -16.68
C ALA A 498 2.18 18.09 -17.67
N LYS A 499 2.06 17.84 -18.98
CA LYS A 499 2.57 18.74 -20.05
C LYS A 499 1.86 20.09 -20.11
N ARG A 500 0.59 20.16 -19.69
CA ARG A 500 -0.25 21.36 -19.85
C ARG A 500 -0.09 22.38 -18.73
N GLY A 501 0.59 22.01 -17.63
CA GLY A 501 0.77 22.85 -16.44
C GLY A 501 -0.29 22.56 -15.41
#